data_AF-A0A257ESL4-F1
#
_entry.id   AF-A0A257ESL4-F1
#
_cell.length_a   1.000
_cell.length_b   1.000
_cell.length_c   1.000
_cell.angle_alpha   90.00
_cell.angle_beta   90.00
_cell.angle_gamma   90.00
#
_symmetry.space_group_name_H-M   'P 1'
#
loop_
_entity.id
_entity.type
_entity.pdbx_description
1 polymer ?
#
loop_
_entity_poly.entity_id
_entity_poly.type
_entity_poly.pdbx_seq_one_letter_code
_entity_poly.pdbx_strand_id
1 'polypeptide(L)'
;MLRQLSARQGLTVTQDQKAAFAARMERIQKGGVNTNRTIFFGMDEAVPLPKGGVRKAVEKRAAKAPWSKKAKRPGSVKGLVLALILGVLAFPAALLLMLHPAVDLTALNAPLPGGPLGAGLALALVTSFILGLRRPVTLMAAACGTLAMATGFHNLVHAAPDLVAQVFPQDWVNTTLAQTKMGTLLPLTDFLTL
;
A
#
# COMPACT_ATOMS: atom_id res chain seq x y z
N MET A 1 -48.08 -25.40 -24.18
CA MET A 1 -47.29 -24.96 -23.01
C MET A 1 -46.38 -23.79 -23.41
N LEU A 2 -46.96 -22.66 -23.85
CA LEU A 2 -46.26 -21.45 -24.31
C LEU A 2 -47.34 -20.36 -24.47
N ARG A 3 -47.50 -19.47 -23.47
CA ARG A 3 -48.16 -18.14 -23.52
C ARG A 3 -48.58 -17.71 -22.12
N GLN A 4 -47.63 -17.32 -21.28
CA GLN A 4 -47.81 -16.30 -20.25
C GLN A 4 -46.42 -15.72 -19.95
N LEU A 5 -46.35 -14.44 -19.57
CA LEU A 5 -45.14 -13.62 -19.36
C LEU A 5 -44.73 -12.70 -20.53
N SER A 6 -45.70 -11.96 -21.08
CA SER A 6 -45.41 -10.65 -21.69
C SER A 6 -46.43 -9.62 -21.23
N ALA A 7 -46.41 -9.30 -19.93
CA ALA A 7 -47.03 -8.10 -19.39
C ALA A 7 -45.92 -7.19 -18.83
N ARG A 8 -45.09 -6.65 -19.73
CA ARG A 8 -44.26 -5.48 -19.43
C ARG A 8 -45.21 -4.31 -19.24
N GLN A 9 -45.62 -4.05 -18.00
CA GLN A 9 -46.23 -2.78 -17.64
C GLN A 9 -45.21 -1.69 -17.96
N GLY A 10 -45.46 -0.94 -19.03
CA GLY A 10 -44.78 0.33 -19.25
C GLY A 10 -45.13 1.24 -18.08
N LEU A 11 -44.20 1.39 -17.14
CA LEU A 11 -44.27 2.41 -16.10
C LEU A 11 -44.24 3.78 -16.78
N THR A 12 -45.42 4.31 -17.08
CA THR A 12 -45.58 5.70 -17.47
C THR A 12 -45.16 6.54 -16.27
N VAL A 13 -43.93 7.05 -16.32
CA VAL A 13 -43.42 8.00 -15.33
C VAL A 13 -44.42 9.16 -15.27
N THR A 14 -45.13 9.27 -14.15
CA THR A 14 -46.18 10.27 -13.98
C THR A 14 -45.55 11.66 -14.02
N GLN A 15 -46.32 12.66 -14.44
CA GLN A 15 -45.85 14.03 -14.56
C GLN A 15 -45.27 14.56 -13.23
N ASP A 16 -45.83 14.11 -12.11
CA ASP A 16 -45.36 14.42 -10.76
C ASP A 16 -43.96 13.84 -10.47
N GLN A 17 -43.65 12.65 -10.97
CA GLN A 17 -42.32 12.05 -10.82
C GLN A 17 -41.28 12.80 -11.64
N LYS A 18 -41.66 13.30 -12.83
CA LYS A 18 -40.77 14.14 -13.66
C LYS A 18 -40.53 15.49 -12.99
N ALA A 19 -41.56 16.11 -12.41
CA ALA A 19 -41.45 17.35 -11.67
C ALA A 19 -40.58 17.19 -10.40
N ALA A 20 -40.77 16.11 -9.65
CA ALA A 20 -39.96 15.79 -8.47
C ALA A 20 -38.48 15.54 -8.83
N PHE A 21 -38.21 14.89 -9.97
CA PHE A 21 -36.85 14.66 -10.46
C PHE A 21 -36.20 15.97 -10.93
N ALA A 22 -36.92 16.82 -11.68
CA ALA A 22 -36.43 18.13 -12.11
C ALA A 22 -36.09 19.03 -10.91
N ALA A 23 -36.96 19.09 -9.90
CA ALA A 23 -36.72 19.83 -8.66
C ALA A 23 -35.53 19.26 -7.86
N ARG A 24 -35.27 17.95 -7.95
CA ARG A 24 -34.07 17.32 -7.36
C ARG A 24 -32.80 17.70 -8.12
N MET A 25 -32.83 17.69 -9.44
CA MET A 25 -31.69 18.07 -10.28
C MET A 25 -31.35 19.56 -10.15
N GLU A 26 -32.36 20.44 -10.08
CA GLU A 26 -32.17 21.87 -9.85
C GLU A 26 -31.50 22.14 -8.48
N ARG A 27 -31.87 21.38 -7.43
CA ARG A 27 -31.22 21.46 -6.11
C ARG A 27 -29.77 20.98 -6.13
N ILE A 28 -29.44 19.95 -6.91
CA ILE A 28 -28.06 19.45 -7.05
C ILE A 28 -27.21 20.45 -7.84
N GLN A 29 -27.75 21.00 -8.95
CA GLN A 29 -27.07 22.01 -9.77
C GLN A 29 -26.87 23.34 -9.05
N LYS A 30 -27.81 23.76 -8.18
CA LYS A 30 -27.63 24.92 -7.30
C LYS A 30 -26.51 24.76 -6.27
N GLY A 31 -25.88 23.58 -6.18
CA GLY A 31 -24.48 23.47 -5.75
C GLY A 31 -24.13 24.15 -4.43
N GLY A 32 -24.94 23.98 -3.39
CA GLY A 32 -24.61 24.48 -2.07
C GLY A 32 -23.55 23.61 -1.40
N VAL A 33 -22.34 24.13 -1.22
CA VAL A 33 -21.27 23.55 -0.37
C VAL A 33 -21.67 23.67 1.11
N ASN A 34 -22.75 22.98 1.47
CA ASN A 34 -23.11 22.49 2.79
C ASN A 34 -24.28 21.49 2.71
N THR A 35 -24.38 20.72 1.61
CA THR A 35 -25.33 19.59 1.46
C THR A 35 -25.15 18.46 2.48
N ASN A 36 -24.08 18.49 3.29
CA ASN A 36 -23.90 17.60 4.46
C ASN A 36 -24.48 18.18 5.78
N ARG A 37 -25.14 19.34 5.76
CA ARG A 37 -25.56 20.09 6.96
C ARG A 37 -27.06 20.32 7.10
N THR A 38 -27.88 19.78 6.21
CA THR A 38 -29.35 19.84 6.30
C THR A 38 -29.91 18.45 6.02
N ILE A 39 -30.66 17.92 6.98
CA ILE A 39 -31.47 16.72 6.74
C ILE A 39 -32.82 17.22 6.25
N PHE A 40 -33.24 16.73 5.10
CA PHE A 40 -34.54 17.04 4.53
C PHE A 40 -35.52 15.93 4.92
N PHE A 41 -36.58 16.28 5.64
CA PHE A 41 -37.69 15.38 5.93
C PHE A 41 -38.83 15.73 4.97
N GLY A 42 -39.03 14.94 3.92
CA GLY A 42 -40.03 15.24 2.87
C GLY A 42 -39.60 16.35 1.90
N MET A 43 -40.56 16.90 1.15
CA MET A 43 -40.30 17.94 0.15
C MET A 43 -40.13 19.35 0.74
N ASP A 44 -40.72 19.60 1.90
CA ASP A 44 -40.92 20.96 2.41
C ASP A 44 -40.13 21.28 3.69
N GLU A 45 -39.57 20.28 4.38
CA GLU A 45 -38.93 20.50 5.68
C GLU A 45 -37.41 20.29 5.62
N ALA A 46 -36.67 21.38 5.78
CA ALA A 46 -35.22 21.39 5.84
C ALA A 46 -34.76 21.77 7.25
N VAL A 47 -34.25 20.80 8.02
CA VAL A 47 -33.75 21.06 9.37
C VAL A 47 -32.22 21.29 9.32
N PRO A 48 -31.72 22.49 9.67
CA PRO A 48 -30.29 22.76 9.70
C PRO A 48 -29.63 22.01 10.87
N LEU A 49 -28.65 21.17 10.55
CA LEU A 49 -27.83 20.49 11.56
C LEU A 49 -27.00 21.54 12.32
N PRO A 50 -26.96 21.48 13.66
CA PRO A 50 -26.24 22.45 14.47
C PRO A 50 -24.76 22.55 14.07
N LYS A 51 -24.27 23.78 13.85
CA LYS A 51 -22.91 24.07 13.42
C LYS A 51 -21.90 23.49 14.43
N GLY A 52 -21.19 22.44 14.02
CA GLY A 52 -20.04 21.88 14.75
C GLY A 52 -20.33 20.69 15.67
N GLY A 53 -21.60 20.31 15.85
CA GLY A 53 -21.97 19.18 16.73
C GLY A 53 -21.57 17.81 16.17
N VAL A 54 -21.86 17.56 14.89
CA VAL A 54 -21.61 16.25 14.26
C VAL A 54 -20.11 15.96 14.18
N ARG A 55 -19.29 16.92 13.75
CA ARG A 55 -17.83 16.74 13.67
C ARG A 55 -17.21 16.50 15.05
N LYS A 56 -17.60 17.26 16.08
CA LYS A 56 -17.15 17.04 17.46
C LYS A 56 -17.64 15.71 18.03
N ALA A 57 -18.85 15.26 17.69
CA ALA A 57 -19.41 13.99 18.14
C ALA A 57 -18.73 12.79 17.46
N VAL A 58 -18.45 12.90 16.16
CA VAL A 58 -17.69 11.91 15.38
C VAL A 58 -16.24 11.86 15.85
N GLU A 59 -15.59 13.01 16.07
CA GLU A 59 -14.24 13.09 16.66
C GLU A 59 -14.21 12.51 18.08
N LYS A 60 -15.19 12.80 18.95
CA LYS A 60 -15.31 12.19 20.28
C LYS A 60 -15.52 10.67 20.21
N ARG A 61 -16.34 10.17 19.28
CA ARG A 61 -16.54 8.72 19.08
C ARG A 61 -15.29 8.06 18.54
N ALA A 62 -14.62 8.67 17.56
CA ALA A 62 -13.35 8.21 17.02
C ALA A 62 -12.24 8.18 18.09
N ALA A 63 -12.18 9.18 18.96
CA ALA A 63 -11.24 9.26 20.09
C ALA A 63 -11.55 8.27 21.24
N LYS A 64 -12.80 7.79 21.33
CA LYS A 64 -13.19 6.73 22.28
C LYS A 64 -13.05 5.33 21.70
N ALA A 65 -12.97 5.20 20.37
CA ALA A 65 -12.79 3.91 19.73
C ALA A 65 -11.46 3.27 20.17
N PRO A 66 -11.44 1.95 20.45
CA PRO A 66 -10.28 1.25 20.98
C PRO A 66 -9.04 1.34 20.07
N TRP A 67 -9.23 1.55 18.76
CA TRP A 67 -8.14 1.77 17.81
C TRP A 67 -7.42 3.11 18.01
N SER A 68 -8.07 4.15 18.54
CA SER A 68 -7.46 5.48 18.66
C SER A 68 -6.51 5.57 19.86
N LYS A 69 -6.76 4.77 20.90
CA LYS A 69 -5.91 4.69 22.08
C LYS A 69 -4.60 3.95 21.80
N LYS A 70 -4.57 2.99 20.86
CA LYS A 70 -3.33 2.33 20.40
C LYS A 70 -2.44 3.25 19.57
N ALA A 71 -3.03 4.22 18.87
CA ALA A 71 -2.28 5.15 18.01
C ALA A 71 -1.35 6.10 18.80
N LYS A 72 -1.66 6.41 20.07
CA LYS A 72 -0.92 7.37 20.90
C LYS A 72 0.20 6.78 21.78
N ARG A 73 0.55 5.50 21.64
CA ARG A 73 1.76 5.00 22.35
C ARG A 73 2.99 5.69 21.75
N PRO A 74 3.93 6.26 22.52
CA PRO A 74 5.17 6.80 21.97
C PRO A 74 5.88 5.74 21.12
N GLY A 75 6.63 6.17 20.09
CA GLY A 75 7.49 5.29 19.31
C GLY A 75 8.36 4.45 20.24
N SER A 76 8.18 3.13 20.25
CA SER A 76 9.12 2.29 20.99
C SER A 76 10.40 2.20 20.18
N VAL A 77 11.52 2.63 20.74
CA VAL A 77 12.85 2.47 20.14
C VAL A 77 13.09 1.01 19.73
N LYS A 78 12.60 0.05 20.52
CA LYS A 78 12.66 -1.38 20.20
C LYS A 78 11.98 -1.72 18.87
N GLY A 79 10.82 -1.11 18.58
CA GLY A 79 10.11 -1.32 17.31
C GLY A 79 10.84 -0.71 16.12
N LEU A 80 11.56 0.40 16.33
CA LEU A 80 12.40 1.01 15.31
C LEU A 80 13.62 0.14 15.00
N VAL A 81 14.32 -0.33 16.02
CA VAL A 81 15.48 -1.23 15.89
C VAL A 81 15.07 -2.53 15.22
N LEU A 82 13.95 -3.13 15.64
CA LEU A 82 13.43 -4.34 15.01
C LEU A 82 13.10 -4.12 13.53
N ALA A 83 12.44 -3.02 13.19
CA ALA A 83 12.13 -2.71 11.78
C ALA A 83 13.40 -2.53 10.94
N LEU A 84 14.43 -1.88 11.48
CA LEU A 84 15.72 -1.73 10.82
C LEU A 84 16.37 -3.10 10.54
N ILE A 85 16.41 -3.99 11.54
CA ILE A 85 16.94 -5.35 11.41
C ILE A 85 16.18 -6.14 10.35
N LEU A 86 14.84 -6.06 10.35
CA LEU A 86 14.00 -6.71 9.34
C LEU A 86 14.35 -6.20 7.94
N GLY A 87 14.53 -4.89 7.77
CA GLY A 87 14.99 -4.31 6.51
C GLY A 87 16.35 -4.86 6.07
N VAL A 88 17.32 -4.93 6.98
CA VAL A 88 18.66 -5.48 6.71
C VAL A 88 18.58 -6.94 6.27
N LEU A 89 17.75 -7.76 6.92
CA LEU A 89 17.62 -9.17 6.57
C LEU A 89 16.76 -9.41 5.31
N ALA A 90 15.85 -8.51 4.98
CA ALA A 90 14.91 -8.69 3.88
C ALA A 90 15.60 -8.72 2.51
N PHE A 91 16.63 -7.90 2.30
CA PHE A 91 17.36 -7.88 1.02
C PHE A 91 18.04 -9.22 0.68
N PRO A 92 18.96 -9.77 1.51
CA PRO A 92 19.58 -11.05 1.22
C PRO A 92 18.57 -12.20 1.20
N ALA A 93 17.52 -12.15 2.02
CA ALA A 93 16.44 -13.15 1.97
C ALA A 93 15.68 -13.12 0.65
N ALA A 94 15.36 -11.93 0.13
CA ALA A 94 14.72 -11.78 -1.17
C ALA A 94 15.64 -12.27 -2.30
N LEU A 95 16.93 -11.94 -2.24
CA LEU A 95 17.91 -12.35 -3.23
C LEU A 95 18.10 -13.88 -3.23
N LEU A 96 18.16 -14.50 -2.05
CA LEU A 96 18.14 -15.96 -1.90
C LEU A 96 16.88 -16.57 -2.51
N LEU A 97 15.71 -16.03 -2.19
CA LEU A 97 14.45 -16.56 -2.72
C LEU A 97 14.39 -16.48 -4.25
N MET A 98 14.91 -15.40 -4.84
CA MET A 98 14.94 -15.20 -6.30
C MET A 98 15.96 -16.09 -7.01
N LEU A 99 17.10 -16.38 -6.38
CA LEU A 99 18.18 -17.16 -6.98
C LEU A 99 18.14 -18.65 -6.62
N HIS A 100 17.24 -19.06 -5.73
CA HIS A 100 17.18 -20.44 -5.26
C HIS A 100 16.54 -21.35 -6.32
N PRO A 101 17.24 -22.39 -6.82
CA PRO A 101 16.79 -23.20 -7.97
C PRO A 101 15.51 -24.00 -7.70
N ALA A 102 15.22 -24.34 -6.44
CA ALA A 102 13.97 -25.03 -6.09
C ALA A 102 12.75 -24.12 -6.10
N VAL A 103 12.94 -22.80 -6.06
CA VAL A 103 11.87 -21.83 -6.20
C VAL A 103 11.84 -21.56 -7.70
N ASP A 104 11.21 -22.47 -8.44
CA ASP A 104 10.99 -22.36 -9.89
C ASP A 104 10.04 -21.18 -10.16
N LEU A 105 10.52 -19.96 -9.90
CA LEU A 105 9.83 -18.68 -10.06
C LEU A 105 9.73 -18.29 -11.54
N THR A 106 9.85 -19.25 -12.46
CA THR A 106 9.60 -19.07 -13.89
C THR A 106 8.18 -18.55 -14.16
N ALA A 107 7.22 -18.83 -13.29
CA ALA A 107 5.87 -18.24 -13.31
C ALA A 107 5.82 -16.76 -12.84
N LEU A 108 6.90 -16.26 -12.23
CA LEU A 108 7.12 -14.87 -11.81
C LEU A 108 8.14 -14.14 -12.71
N ASN A 109 8.34 -14.60 -13.96
CA ASN A 109 9.04 -13.88 -15.04
C ASN A 109 8.45 -12.49 -15.37
N ALA A 110 7.47 -12.01 -14.60
CA ALA A 110 7.15 -10.59 -14.58
C ALA A 110 8.31 -9.88 -13.87
N PRO A 111 9.08 -9.02 -14.56
CA PRO A 111 10.15 -8.26 -13.93
C PRO A 111 9.52 -7.52 -12.74
N LEU A 112 9.91 -7.91 -11.53
CA LEU A 112 9.43 -7.24 -10.32
C LEU A 112 9.86 -5.77 -10.45
N PRO A 113 8.93 -4.82 -10.35
CA PRO A 113 9.30 -3.42 -10.35
C PRO A 113 10.22 -3.16 -9.14
N GLY A 114 11.49 -2.95 -9.46
CA GLY A 114 12.63 -2.71 -8.58
C GLY A 114 13.67 -3.83 -8.54
N GLY A 115 13.48 -4.93 -9.29
CA GLY A 115 14.39 -6.08 -9.27
C GLY A 115 14.54 -6.66 -7.86
N PRO A 116 15.74 -7.13 -7.47
CA PRO A 116 16.03 -7.62 -6.12
C PRO A 116 15.80 -6.58 -5.03
N LEU A 117 16.02 -5.28 -5.33
CA LEU A 117 15.79 -4.21 -4.37
C LEU A 117 14.29 -4.03 -4.09
N GLY A 118 13.46 -4.04 -5.14
CA GLY A 118 12.01 -4.01 -5.04
C GLY A 118 11.46 -5.19 -4.24
N ALA A 119 11.98 -6.40 -4.52
CA ALA A 119 11.62 -7.61 -3.78
C ALA A 119 11.99 -7.50 -2.28
N GLY A 120 13.21 -7.04 -1.97
CA GLY A 120 13.66 -6.79 -0.60
C GLY A 120 12.78 -5.77 0.13
N LEU A 121 12.44 -4.65 -0.51
CA LEU A 121 11.56 -3.63 0.07
C LEU A 121 10.15 -4.17 0.31
N ALA A 122 9.57 -4.88 -0.66
CA ALA A 122 8.26 -5.50 -0.51
C ALA A 122 8.25 -6.49 0.66
N LEU A 123 9.27 -7.35 0.76
CA LEU A 123 9.42 -8.31 1.84
C LEU A 123 9.56 -7.60 3.21
N ALA A 124 10.38 -6.56 3.31
CA ALA A 124 10.55 -5.77 4.53
C ALA A 124 9.26 -5.10 4.99
N LEU A 125 8.48 -4.55 4.06
CA LEU A 125 7.20 -3.90 4.36
C LEU A 125 6.14 -4.92 4.76
N VAL A 126 5.99 -6.01 4.02
CA VAL A 126 5.02 -7.08 4.32
C VAL A 126 5.29 -7.69 5.69
N THR A 127 6.55 -8.04 5.98
CA THR A 127 6.95 -8.57 7.30
C THR A 127 6.70 -7.56 8.41
N SER A 128 7.03 -6.28 8.20
CA SER A 128 6.70 -5.20 9.14
C SER A 128 5.20 -5.07 9.40
N PHE A 129 4.36 -5.24 8.37
CA PHE A 129 2.90 -5.19 8.51
C PHE A 129 2.33 -6.38 9.31
N ILE A 130 2.85 -7.59 9.06
CA ILE A 130 2.49 -8.82 9.78
C ILE A 130 2.86 -8.69 11.26
N LEU A 131 4.04 -8.15 11.57
CA LEU A 131 4.52 -7.93 12.93
C LEU A 131 3.90 -6.70 13.62
N GLY A 132 3.00 -5.98 12.93
CA GLY A 132 2.30 -4.82 13.51
C GLY A 132 3.13 -3.54 13.59
N LEU A 133 4.27 -3.45 12.92
CA LEU A 133 5.17 -2.29 12.85
C LEU A 133 4.67 -1.25 11.83
N ARG A 134 3.41 -0.85 11.94
CA ARG A 134 2.69 -0.04 10.93
C ARG A 134 2.92 1.47 11.04
N ARG A 135 3.84 1.92 11.90
CA ARG A 135 4.08 3.35 12.09
C ARG A 135 4.95 3.87 10.95
N PRO A 136 4.73 5.10 10.47
CA PRO A 136 5.52 5.64 9.36
C PRO A 136 7.03 5.59 9.68
N VAL A 137 7.42 5.93 10.91
CA VAL A 137 8.83 5.89 11.33
C VAL A 137 9.40 4.46 11.31
N THR A 138 8.64 3.43 11.71
CA THR A 138 9.13 2.04 11.67
C THR A 138 9.19 1.52 10.24
N LEU A 139 8.23 1.87 9.39
CA LEU A 139 8.26 1.51 7.97
C LEU A 139 9.44 2.18 7.23
N MET A 140 9.73 3.45 7.54
CA MET A 140 10.93 4.14 7.03
C MET A 140 12.21 3.47 7.53
N ALA A 141 12.27 3.06 8.81
CA ALA A 141 13.41 2.32 9.33
C ALA A 141 13.64 0.98 8.59
N ALA A 142 12.58 0.24 8.27
CA ALA A 142 12.68 -0.97 7.46
C ALA A 142 13.16 -0.69 6.03
N ALA A 143 12.64 0.36 5.40
CA ALA A 143 13.12 0.79 4.07
C ALA A 143 14.60 1.19 4.10
N CYS A 144 15.01 2.01 5.08
CA CYS A 144 16.41 2.41 5.26
C CYS A 144 17.32 1.21 5.52
N GLY A 145 16.90 0.24 6.34
CA GLY A 145 17.65 -0.99 6.58
C GLY A 145 17.85 -1.80 5.31
N THR A 146 16.81 -1.87 4.47
CA THR A 146 16.88 -2.56 3.17
C THR A 146 17.85 -1.87 2.22
N LEU A 147 17.78 -0.54 2.09
CA LEU A 147 18.69 0.24 1.24
C LEU A 147 20.14 0.17 1.71
N ALA A 148 20.36 0.30 3.03
CA ALA A 148 21.67 0.19 3.63
C ALA A 148 22.27 -1.19 3.39
N MET A 149 21.48 -2.26 3.55
CA MET A 149 21.96 -3.61 3.26
C MET A 149 22.20 -3.81 1.77
N ALA A 150 21.31 -3.35 0.88
CA ALA A 150 21.52 -3.48 -0.57
C ALA A 150 22.84 -2.82 -1.00
N THR A 151 23.12 -1.63 -0.47
CA THR A 151 24.37 -0.90 -0.71
C THR A 151 25.57 -1.62 -0.11
N GLY A 152 25.46 -2.08 1.14
CA GLY A 152 26.53 -2.80 1.83
C GLY A 152 26.84 -4.13 1.15
N PHE A 153 25.80 -4.86 0.74
CA PHE A 153 25.89 -6.15 0.06
C PHE A 153 26.49 -6.01 -1.34
N HIS A 154 26.12 -4.96 -2.08
CA HIS A 154 26.78 -4.62 -3.35
C HIS A 154 28.29 -4.47 -3.16
N ASN A 155 28.73 -3.67 -2.17
CA ASN A 155 30.15 -3.53 -1.87
C ASN A 155 30.79 -4.82 -1.35
N LEU A 156 30.05 -5.65 -0.62
CA LEU A 156 30.52 -6.94 -0.11
C LEU A 156 30.82 -7.91 -1.26
N VAL A 157 29.99 -7.96 -2.30
CA VAL A 157 30.22 -8.78 -3.51
C VAL A 157 31.54 -8.41 -4.17
N HIS A 158 31.87 -7.12 -4.24
CA HIS A 158 33.14 -6.64 -4.80
C HIS A 158 34.33 -6.89 -3.86
N ALA A 159 34.15 -6.69 -2.56
CA ALA A 159 35.24 -6.78 -1.59
C ALA A 159 35.64 -8.22 -1.25
N ALA A 160 34.68 -9.15 -1.26
CA ALA A 160 34.89 -10.54 -0.87
C ALA A 160 34.01 -11.49 -1.70
N PRO A 161 34.23 -11.60 -3.02
CA PRO A 161 33.40 -12.42 -3.90
C PRO A 161 33.38 -13.90 -3.50
N ASP A 162 34.50 -14.43 -3.03
CA ASP A 162 34.61 -15.82 -2.58
C ASP A 162 33.75 -16.13 -1.34
N LEU A 163 33.53 -15.14 -0.46
CA LEU A 163 32.63 -15.31 0.69
C LEU A 163 31.17 -15.31 0.24
N VAL A 164 30.82 -14.45 -0.71
CA VAL A 164 29.44 -14.36 -1.23
C VAL A 164 29.09 -15.62 -2.04
N ALA A 165 30.04 -16.15 -2.80
CA ALA A 165 29.89 -17.38 -3.58
C ALA A 165 29.59 -18.63 -2.72
N GLN A 166 29.88 -18.61 -1.41
CA GLN A 166 29.51 -19.71 -0.51
C GLN A 166 28.00 -19.80 -0.27
N VAL A 167 27.28 -18.70 -0.48
CA VAL A 167 25.84 -18.58 -0.18
C VAL A 167 25.03 -18.37 -1.45
N PHE A 168 25.61 -17.75 -2.48
CA PHE A 168 24.94 -17.37 -3.72
C PHE A 168 25.57 -18.04 -4.95
N PRO A 169 24.80 -18.29 -6.03
CA PRO A 169 25.34 -18.90 -7.24
C PRO A 169 26.53 -18.12 -7.82
N GLN A 170 27.60 -18.83 -8.16
CA GLN A 170 28.83 -18.25 -8.69
C GLN A 170 28.58 -17.41 -9.96
N ASP A 171 27.68 -17.88 -10.84
CA ASP A 171 27.36 -17.18 -12.08
C ASP A 171 26.77 -15.79 -11.82
N TRP A 172 25.88 -15.66 -10.82
CA TRP A 172 25.33 -14.37 -10.42
C TRP A 172 26.40 -13.43 -9.86
N VAL A 173 27.34 -13.95 -9.05
CA VAL A 173 28.48 -13.18 -8.53
C VAL A 173 29.33 -12.67 -9.70
N ASN A 174 29.70 -13.54 -10.63
CA ASN A 174 30.51 -13.20 -11.80
C ASN A 174 29.82 -12.16 -12.68
N THR A 175 28.52 -12.33 -12.96
CA THR A 175 27.72 -11.34 -13.70
C THR A 175 27.71 -10.00 -12.99
N THR A 176 27.53 -9.98 -11.67
CA THR A 176 27.54 -8.75 -10.87
C THR A 176 28.90 -8.05 -10.95
N LEU A 177 30.00 -8.78 -10.81
CA LEU A 177 31.35 -8.21 -10.92
C LEU A 177 31.64 -7.65 -12.32
N ALA A 178 31.12 -8.32 -13.36
CA ALA A 178 31.31 -7.89 -14.75
C ALA A 178 30.49 -6.64 -15.11
N GLN A 179 29.28 -6.52 -14.57
CA GLN A 179 28.34 -5.44 -14.92
C GLN A 179 28.52 -4.17 -14.07
N THR A 180 29.21 -4.28 -12.93
CA THR A 180 29.14 -3.25 -11.89
C THR A 180 30.51 -2.92 -11.33
N LYS A 181 30.60 -1.81 -10.59
CA LYS A 181 31.86 -1.37 -9.96
C LYS A 181 31.66 -1.20 -8.46
N MET A 182 32.73 -1.42 -7.71
CA MET A 182 32.76 -1.11 -6.29
C MET A 182 32.47 0.37 -6.06
N GLY A 183 31.72 0.70 -5.00
CA GLY A 183 31.37 2.09 -4.66
C GLY A 183 30.32 2.74 -5.58
N THR A 184 29.75 2.02 -6.54
CA THR A 184 28.66 2.54 -7.38
C THR A 184 27.33 1.87 -7.01
N LEU A 185 26.25 2.65 -6.99
CA LEU A 185 24.87 2.14 -6.81
C LEU A 185 24.15 1.90 -8.14
N LEU A 186 24.83 2.18 -9.26
CA LEU A 186 24.34 2.05 -10.64
C LEU A 186 23.66 0.69 -10.94
N PRO A 187 24.01 -0.47 -10.35
CA PRO A 187 23.24 -1.67 -10.61
C PRO A 187 21.91 -1.80 -9.87
N LEU A 188 21.72 -1.19 -8.71
CA LEU A 188 20.57 -1.50 -7.86
C LEU A 188 19.24 -1.04 -8.47
N THR A 189 19.29 -0.06 -9.37
CA THR A 189 18.14 0.34 -10.19
C THR A 189 18.17 -0.31 -11.56
N ASP A 190 19.33 -0.53 -12.21
CA ASP A 190 19.34 -0.98 -13.61
C ASP A 190 19.30 -2.51 -13.79
N PHE A 191 19.33 -3.31 -12.72
CA PHE A 191 18.89 -4.72 -12.71
C PHE A 191 17.37 -4.90 -12.98
N LEU A 192 16.67 -3.84 -13.38
CA LEU A 192 15.22 -3.71 -13.53
C LEU A 192 14.62 -4.28 -14.82
N THR A 193 15.44 -4.70 -15.77
CA THR A 193 14.98 -4.97 -17.16
C THR A 193 15.47 -6.27 -17.78
N LEU A 194 16.05 -7.19 -17.00
CA LEU A 194 16.30 -8.57 -17.46
C LEU A 194 15.11 -9.47 -17.15
#